data_AF-A0A413S9Q1-F1
#
_entry.id   AF-A0A413S9Q1-F1
#
_cell.length_a   1.000
_cell.length_b   1.000
_cell.length_c   1.000
_cell.angle_alpha   90.00
_cell.angle_beta   90.00
_cell.angle_gamma   90.00
#
_symmetry.space_group_name_H-M   'P 1'
#
loop_
_entity.id
_entity.type
_entity.pdbx_description
1 polymer ?
#
loop_
_entity_poly.entity_id
_entity_poly.type
_entity_poly.pdbx_seq_one_letter_code
_entity_poly.pdbx_strand_id
1 'polypeptide(L)'
;TGNLMYCMPQKGTKTSLYIGNGDEAQGIATGCIRTNGSICEGTGSPEKKSFRSEHGKGMDLYPQSMGLDGGETGKITFEDETGTTIESNGGLVLMAKEGIRLESMTGIAMQGMSDIMALYSEGASSLCVNGSVDMLGRLAG
;
A
#
# COMPACT_ATOMS: atom_id res chain seq x y z
N THR A 1 23.76 -3.23 13.41
CA THR A 1 23.64 -3.20 11.93
C THR A 1 22.39 -2.42 11.61
N GLY A 2 22.47 -1.28 10.92
CA GLY A 2 21.29 -0.42 10.74
C GLY A 2 21.36 0.31 9.42
N ASN A 3 21.43 -0.42 8.30
CA ASN A 3 21.30 0.21 7.00
C ASN A 3 19.87 0.72 6.83
N LEU A 4 19.73 1.99 6.44
CA LEU A 4 18.44 2.64 6.21
C LEU A 4 17.68 2.03 5.02
N MET A 5 18.40 1.46 4.05
CA MET A 5 17.85 0.89 2.82
C MET A 5 18.76 -0.24 2.32
N TYR A 6 18.17 -1.38 1.96
CA TYR A 6 18.87 -2.51 1.32
C TYR A 6 18.17 -2.88 0.03
N CYS A 7 18.75 -2.48 -1.10
CA CYS A 7 18.23 -2.74 -2.45
C CYS A 7 19.38 -3.22 -3.33
N MET A 8 19.59 -4.54 -3.37
CA MET A 8 20.69 -5.12 -4.16
C MET A 8 20.39 -5.03 -5.66
N PRO A 9 21.37 -4.65 -6.49
CA PRO A 9 21.22 -4.70 -7.94
C PRO A 9 20.94 -6.13 -8.41
N GLN A 10 20.16 -6.27 -9.49
CA GLN A 10 20.00 -7.56 -10.15
C GLN A 10 21.28 -7.92 -10.92
N LYS A 11 21.47 -9.22 -11.15
CA LYS A 11 22.56 -9.69 -12.01
C LYS A 11 22.42 -9.08 -13.40
N GLY A 12 23.48 -8.43 -13.88
CA GLY A 12 23.51 -7.76 -15.18
C GLY A 12 23.10 -6.27 -15.14
N THR A 13 22.69 -5.73 -13.99
CA THR A 13 22.48 -4.29 -13.82
C THR A 13 23.80 -3.54 -13.96
N LYS A 14 23.81 -2.45 -14.74
CA LYS A 14 24.97 -1.56 -14.84
C LYS A 14 25.07 -0.71 -13.59
N THR A 15 26.27 -0.60 -13.01
CA THR A 15 26.53 0.19 -11.81
C THR A 15 27.70 1.13 -12.00
N SER A 16 27.70 2.23 -11.24
CA SER A 16 28.87 3.10 -11.09
C SER A 16 29.83 2.47 -10.08
N LEU A 17 31.08 2.28 -10.49
CA LEU A 17 32.15 1.76 -9.63
C LEU A 17 33.01 2.92 -9.14
N TYR A 18 33.26 2.98 -7.83
CA TYR A 18 34.18 3.90 -7.21
C TYR A 18 35.36 3.15 -6.61
N ILE A 19 36.58 3.59 -6.94
CA ILE A 19 37.84 3.04 -6.43
C ILE A 19 38.63 4.21 -5.84
N GLY A 20 38.57 4.38 -4.52
CA GLY A 20 39.08 5.60 -3.87
C GLY A 20 40.59 5.68 -3.75
N ASN A 21 41.26 4.54 -3.50
CA ASN A 21 42.70 4.45 -3.25
C ASN A 21 43.48 3.79 -4.40
N GLY A 22 42.83 3.51 -5.53
CA GLY A 22 43.42 2.77 -6.65
C GLY A 22 43.57 1.25 -6.43
N ASP A 23 43.16 0.72 -5.28
CA ASP A 23 43.10 -0.74 -5.04
C ASP A 23 41.74 -1.28 -5.52
N GLU A 24 41.76 -1.99 -6.64
CA GLU A 24 40.56 -2.56 -7.26
C GLU A 24 39.82 -3.53 -6.33
N ALA A 25 40.53 -4.20 -5.41
CA ALA A 25 39.91 -5.10 -4.44
C ALA A 25 38.99 -4.38 -3.43
N GLN A 26 39.13 -3.05 -3.31
CA GLN A 26 38.32 -2.20 -2.43
C GLN A 26 37.26 -1.40 -3.20
N GLY A 27 37.03 -1.72 -4.48
CA GLY A 27 36.02 -1.04 -5.28
C GLY A 27 34.61 -1.19 -4.70
N ILE A 28 33.84 -0.10 -4.71
CA ILE A 28 32.45 -0.09 -4.24
C ILE A 28 31.48 0.33 -5.36
N ALA A 29 30.35 -0.36 -5.45
CA ALA A 29 29.26 0.07 -6.31
C ALA A 29 28.50 1.21 -5.62
N THR A 30 28.47 2.40 -6.23
CA THR A 30 27.87 3.60 -5.63
C THR A 30 26.43 3.85 -6.09
N GLY A 31 26.00 3.23 -7.18
CA GLY A 31 24.62 3.33 -7.66
C GLY A 31 24.37 2.54 -8.95
N CYS A 32 23.10 2.22 -9.20
CA CYS A 32 22.66 1.60 -10.46
C CYS A 32 22.42 2.67 -11.52
N ILE A 33 22.82 2.38 -12.76
CA ILE A 33 22.57 3.24 -13.92
C ILE A 33 21.33 2.70 -14.64
N ARG A 34 20.29 3.52 -14.72
CA ARG A 34 19.07 3.18 -15.45
C ARG A 34 19.30 3.32 -16.96
N THR A 35 18.97 2.28 -17.72
CA THR A 35 19.20 2.21 -19.17
C THR A 35 17.93 2.23 -20.01
N ASN A 36 16.76 2.04 -19.41
CA ASN A 36 15.46 1.98 -20.10
C ASN A 36 14.63 3.27 -19.93
N GLY A 37 15.25 4.38 -19.54
CA GLY A 37 14.52 5.60 -19.16
C GLY A 37 13.69 6.23 -20.28
N SER A 38 14.08 6.04 -21.53
CA SER A 38 13.33 6.54 -22.70
C SER A 38 12.03 5.77 -22.98
N ILE A 39 11.89 4.55 -22.47
CA ILE A 39 10.74 3.67 -22.71
C ILE A 39 9.96 3.32 -21.44
N CYS A 40 10.50 3.64 -20.26
CA CYS A 40 9.85 3.36 -18.98
C CYS A 40 8.88 4.50 -18.64
N GLU A 41 7.58 4.22 -18.75
CA GLU A 41 6.50 5.19 -18.49
C GLU A 41 6.62 5.86 -17.12
N GLY A 42 6.98 5.11 -16.09
CA GLY A 42 7.17 5.61 -14.71
C GLY A 42 8.29 6.63 -14.56
N THR A 43 9.09 6.86 -15.60
CA THR A 43 10.20 7.81 -15.61
C THR A 43 10.07 8.89 -16.68
N GLY A 44 8.93 8.91 -17.39
CA GLY A 44 8.65 9.88 -18.45
C GLY A 44 8.28 11.27 -17.95
N SER A 45 7.97 11.44 -16.66
CA SER A 45 7.67 12.73 -16.05
C SER A 45 8.49 12.96 -14.78
N PRO A 46 9.12 14.14 -14.60
CA PRO A 46 9.84 14.49 -13.37
C PRO A 46 8.92 14.68 -12.16
N GLU A 47 7.63 14.88 -12.40
CA GLU A 47 6.62 15.04 -11.35
C GLU A 47 6.20 13.70 -10.73
N LYS A 48 6.40 12.60 -11.47
CA LYS A 48 6.05 11.25 -11.01
C LYS A 48 7.23 10.62 -10.29
N LYS A 49 7.25 10.71 -8.96
CA LYS A 49 8.26 10.04 -8.12
C LYS A 49 7.73 8.70 -7.68
N SER A 50 8.50 7.64 -7.91
CA SER A 50 8.13 6.29 -7.49
C SER A 50 9.35 5.45 -7.14
N PHE A 51 9.14 4.43 -6.32
CA PHE A 51 10.08 3.35 -6.06
C PHE A 51 9.41 2.02 -6.37
N ARG A 52 9.94 1.28 -7.35
CA ARG A 52 9.32 0.05 -7.88
C ARG A 52 10.30 -1.12 -7.85
N SER A 53 9.77 -2.30 -7.56
CA SER A 53 10.45 -3.59 -7.75
C SER A 53 10.12 -4.19 -9.12
N GLU A 54 10.91 -5.16 -9.55
CA GLU A 54 10.68 -6.00 -10.72
C GLU A 54 9.39 -6.83 -10.65
N HIS A 55 8.85 -7.02 -9.44
CA HIS A 55 7.65 -7.82 -9.17
C HIS A 55 6.37 -6.97 -9.14
N GLY A 56 6.43 -5.74 -9.65
CA GLY A 56 5.27 -4.84 -9.73
C GLY A 56 4.89 -4.14 -8.41
N LYS A 57 5.58 -4.45 -7.30
CA LYS A 57 5.35 -3.77 -6.02
C LYS A 57 6.03 -2.42 -5.97
N GLY A 58 5.49 -1.47 -5.23
CA GLY A 58 6.18 -0.21 -4.99
C GLY A 58 5.44 0.86 -4.22
N MET A 59 5.94 2.09 -4.35
CA MET A 59 5.46 3.28 -3.66
C MET A 59 5.48 4.46 -4.61
N ASP A 60 4.42 5.27 -4.57
CA ASP A 60 4.25 6.47 -5.40
C ASP A 60 4.08 7.73 -4.54
N LEU A 61 4.65 8.84 -5.04
CA LEU A 61 4.57 10.20 -4.50
C LEU A 61 4.31 11.16 -5.67
N TYR A 62 3.08 11.15 -6.17
CA TYR A 62 2.63 11.99 -7.28
C TYR A 62 2.01 13.30 -6.76
N PRO A 63 1.85 14.33 -7.63
CA PRO A 63 1.32 15.62 -7.18
C PRO A 63 -0.09 15.58 -6.58
N GLN A 64 -0.95 14.67 -7.09
CA GLN A 64 -2.36 14.56 -6.68
C GLN A 64 -2.67 13.25 -5.94
N SER A 65 -1.66 12.41 -5.75
CA SER A 65 -1.84 11.13 -5.07
C SER A 65 -0.54 10.57 -4.52
N MET A 66 -0.66 9.76 -3.48
CA MET A 66 0.43 8.93 -3.00
C MET A 66 -0.11 7.54 -2.65
N GLY A 67 0.75 6.53 -2.67
CA GLY A 67 0.27 5.19 -2.41
C GLY A 67 1.34 4.13 -2.24
N LEU A 68 0.89 2.99 -1.73
CA LEU A 68 1.63 1.75 -1.60
C LEU A 68 0.94 0.70 -2.46
N ASP A 69 1.70 0.08 -3.34
CA ASP A 69 1.21 -0.88 -4.31
C ASP A 69 1.85 -2.23 -4.03
N GLY A 70 1.02 -3.18 -3.57
CA GLY A 70 1.43 -4.55 -3.33
C GLY A 70 1.49 -5.41 -4.61
N GLY A 71 1.23 -4.84 -5.79
CA GLY A 71 0.97 -5.58 -7.02
C GLY A 71 -0.33 -6.37 -6.88
N GLU A 72 -0.27 -7.68 -7.10
CA GLU A 72 -1.44 -8.56 -7.04
C GLU A 72 -2.04 -8.76 -5.64
N THR A 73 -1.47 -8.17 -4.57
CA THR A 73 -1.99 -8.36 -3.21
C THR A 73 -3.00 -7.27 -2.78
N GLY A 74 -3.03 -6.14 -3.48
CA GLY A 74 -3.81 -4.97 -3.11
C GLY A 74 -2.97 -3.69 -2.99
N LYS A 75 -3.62 -2.60 -2.60
CA LYS A 75 -3.05 -1.25 -2.61
C LYS A 75 -3.61 -0.37 -1.50
N ILE A 76 -2.84 0.64 -1.12
CA ILE A 76 -3.28 1.75 -0.27
C ILE A 76 -3.05 3.02 -1.08
N THR A 77 -4.09 3.80 -1.34
CA THR A 77 -4.01 5.05 -2.10
C THR A 77 -4.60 6.20 -1.31
N PHE A 78 -3.95 7.36 -1.43
CA PHE A 78 -4.41 8.65 -0.95
C PHE A 78 -4.52 9.54 -2.17
N GLU A 79 -5.72 9.98 -2.50
CA GLU A 79 -6.04 10.77 -3.69
C GLU A 79 -6.79 12.02 -3.27
N ASP A 80 -6.39 13.18 -3.80
CA ASP A 80 -6.91 14.47 -3.35
C ASP A 80 -8.42 14.62 -3.56
N GLU A 81 -8.95 14.12 -4.68
CA GLU A 81 -10.35 14.31 -5.06
C GLU A 81 -11.28 13.18 -4.57
N THR A 82 -10.78 11.94 -4.51
CA THR A 82 -11.59 10.75 -4.23
C THR A 82 -11.43 10.23 -2.79
N GLY A 83 -10.35 10.63 -2.11
CA GLY A 83 -10.07 10.28 -0.72
C GLY A 83 -9.05 9.15 -0.57
N THR A 84 -9.17 8.37 0.50
CA THR A 84 -8.23 7.29 0.84
C THR A 84 -8.88 5.93 0.63
N THR A 85 -8.19 5.03 -0.07
CA THR A 85 -8.64 3.66 -0.31
C THR A 85 -7.63 2.65 0.23
N ILE A 86 -8.12 1.61 0.90
CA ILE A 86 -7.35 0.43 1.31
C ILE A 86 -8.01 -0.78 0.66
N GLU A 87 -7.30 -1.43 -0.25
CA GLU A 87 -7.79 -2.57 -1.03
C GLU A 87 -6.91 -3.79 -0.79
N SER A 88 -7.54 -4.96 -0.64
CA SER A 88 -6.85 -6.25 -0.58
C SER A 88 -7.56 -7.26 -1.48
N ASN A 89 -6.77 -8.05 -2.20
CA ASN A 89 -7.29 -9.20 -2.96
C ASN A 89 -7.51 -10.43 -2.07
N GLY A 90 -7.01 -10.41 -0.84
CA GLY A 90 -7.22 -11.42 0.18
C GLY A 90 -8.10 -10.90 1.32
N GLY A 91 -7.77 -11.28 2.56
CA GLY A 91 -8.41 -10.73 3.75
C GLY A 91 -7.79 -9.41 4.20
N LEU A 92 -8.63 -8.47 4.64
CA LEU A 92 -8.19 -7.26 5.35
C LEU A 92 -8.52 -7.41 6.84
N VAL A 93 -7.49 -7.42 7.70
CA VAL A 93 -7.65 -7.60 9.15
C VAL A 93 -7.13 -6.37 9.88
N LEU A 94 -7.98 -5.77 10.70
CA LEU A 94 -7.64 -4.66 11.57
C LEU A 94 -7.65 -5.17 13.02
N MET A 95 -6.52 -5.08 13.71
CA MET A 95 -6.38 -5.48 15.11
C MET A 95 -5.89 -4.31 15.95
N ALA A 96 -6.53 -4.09 17.10
CA ALA A 96 -6.11 -3.09 18.05
C ALA A 96 -6.24 -3.65 19.48
N LYS A 97 -5.34 -3.25 20.37
CA LYS A 97 -5.38 -3.65 21.78
C LYS A 97 -6.56 -3.03 22.53
N GLU A 98 -6.89 -1.78 22.22
CA GLU A 98 -7.94 -1.03 22.90
C GLU A 98 -9.26 -1.09 22.11
N GLY A 99 -9.24 -0.64 20.86
CA GLY A 99 -10.41 -0.71 19.99
C GLY A 99 -10.15 -0.08 18.64
N ILE A 100 -11.10 -0.30 17.72
CA ILE A 100 -11.14 0.34 16.41
C ILE A 100 -12.40 1.21 16.39
N ARG A 101 -12.22 2.50 16.10
CA ARG A 101 -13.32 3.47 16.05
C ARG A 101 -13.46 3.98 14.61
N LEU A 102 -14.67 3.84 14.08
CA LEU A 102 -15.06 4.40 12.78
C LEU A 102 -16.04 5.55 13.05
N GLU A 103 -15.72 6.74 12.57
CA GLU A 103 -16.55 7.94 12.70
C GLU A 103 -16.71 8.61 11.34
N SER A 104 -17.89 9.16 11.10
CA SER A 104 -18.20 9.91 9.88
C SER A 104 -19.19 11.03 10.19
N MET A 105 -19.04 12.15 9.50
CA MET A 105 -19.94 13.30 9.61
C MET A 105 -21.26 13.09 8.85
N THR A 106 -21.28 12.17 7.90
CA THR A 106 -22.43 11.92 7.01
C THR A 106 -23.02 10.52 7.20
N GLY A 107 -22.18 9.53 7.46
CA GLY A 107 -22.60 8.15 7.65
C GLY A 107 -21.48 7.15 7.38
N ILE A 108 -21.66 5.93 7.86
CA ILE A 108 -20.78 4.79 7.60
C ILE A 108 -21.60 3.75 6.84
N ALA A 109 -21.19 3.43 5.63
CA ALA A 109 -21.79 2.37 4.83
C ALA A 109 -20.94 1.10 4.94
N MET A 110 -21.59 -0.02 5.29
CA MET A 110 -20.98 -1.34 5.30
C MET A 110 -21.76 -2.25 4.35
N GLN A 111 -21.08 -2.85 3.38
CA GLN A 111 -21.69 -3.70 2.38
C GLN A 111 -20.86 -4.99 2.21
N GLY A 112 -21.54 -6.13 2.18
CA GLY A 112 -20.96 -7.43 1.83
C GLY A 112 -21.75 -8.06 0.69
N MET A 113 -21.10 -8.90 -0.12
CA MET A 113 -21.79 -9.72 -1.12
C MET A 113 -22.59 -10.87 -0.49
N SER A 114 -22.19 -11.30 0.71
CA SER A 114 -22.86 -12.32 1.50
C SER A 114 -23.23 -11.70 2.85
N ASP A 115 -22.65 -12.17 3.95
CA ASP A 115 -23.03 -11.72 5.29
C ASP A 115 -22.11 -10.61 5.84
N ILE A 116 -22.67 -9.77 6.70
CA ILE A 116 -21.91 -8.91 7.62
C ILE A 116 -22.08 -9.51 9.02
N MET A 117 -21.00 -10.08 9.56
CA MET A 117 -21.03 -10.76 10.85
C MET A 117 -20.39 -9.92 11.96
N ALA A 118 -21.04 -9.84 13.11
CA ALA A 118 -20.50 -9.29 14.35
C ALA A 118 -20.30 -10.43 15.35
N LEU A 119 -19.06 -10.94 15.43
CA LEU A 119 -18.68 -12.07 16.29
C LEU A 119 -17.78 -11.60 17.42
N TYR A 120 -17.83 -12.31 18.55
CA TYR A 120 -17.01 -12.05 19.71
C TYR A 120 -16.52 -13.38 20.29
N SER A 121 -15.30 -13.42 20.79
CA SER A 121 -14.62 -14.67 21.13
C SER A 121 -14.89 -15.18 22.54
N GLU A 122 -15.01 -14.32 23.58
CA GLU A 122 -15.15 -14.79 24.97
C GLU A 122 -15.82 -13.78 25.93
N GLY A 123 -16.97 -14.13 26.52
CA GLY A 123 -17.68 -13.30 27.52
C GLY A 123 -19.02 -12.74 27.02
N ALA A 124 -19.45 -11.60 27.56
CA ALA A 124 -20.69 -10.94 27.13
C ALA A 124 -20.41 -9.91 26.03
N SER A 125 -21.08 -10.05 24.89
CA SER A 125 -21.07 -9.06 23.80
C SER A 125 -22.30 -8.18 23.89
N SER A 126 -22.16 -6.92 23.48
CA SER A 126 -23.29 -6.01 23.32
C SER A 126 -23.20 -5.29 21.99
N LEU A 127 -24.29 -5.31 21.21
CA LEU A 127 -24.53 -4.33 20.16
C LEU A 127 -25.39 -3.22 20.76
N CYS A 128 -24.81 -2.04 20.96
CA CYS A 128 -25.54 -0.87 21.43
C CYS A 128 -25.89 0.03 20.26
N VAL A 129 -27.17 0.34 20.09
CA VAL A 129 -27.66 1.30 19.10
C VAL A 129 -28.37 2.42 19.83
N ASN A 130 -27.88 3.63 19.68
CA ASN A 130 -28.52 4.83 20.20
C ASN A 130 -29.35 5.47 19.09
N GLY A 131 -30.67 5.31 19.18
CA GLY A 131 -31.61 5.84 18.19
C GLY A 131 -32.47 4.74 17.57
N SER A 132 -32.86 4.92 16.31
CA SER A 132 -33.74 4.02 15.58
C SER A 132 -32.96 3.02 14.73
N VAL A 133 -33.49 1.80 14.63
CA VAL A 133 -33.06 0.80 13.66
C VAL A 133 -34.20 0.58 12.66
N ASP A 134 -33.89 0.61 11.37
CA ASP A 134 -34.79 0.21 10.28
C ASP A 134 -34.21 -1.02 9.59
N MET A 135 -35.01 -2.07 9.42
CA MET A 135 -34.60 -3.33 8.79
C MET A 135 -35.51 -3.62 7.60
N LEU A 136 -34.95 -3.54 6.41
CA LEU A 136 -35.66 -3.80 5.15
C LEU A 136 -35.12 -5.08 4.52
N GLY A 137 -35.99 -6.07 4.37
CA GLY A 137 -35.69 -7.29 3.61
C GLY A 137 -36.06 -7.12 2.14
N ARG A 138 -35.23 -7.64 1.23
CA ARG A 138 -35.60 -7.84 -0.16
C ARG A 138 -35.86 -9.33 -0.39
N LEU A 139 -37.06 -9.69 -0.87
CA LEU A 139 -37.33 -11.04 -1.37
C LEU A 139 -36.47 -11.25 -2.62
N ALA A 140 -35.45 -12.11 -2.51
CA ALA A 140 -34.77 -12.66 -3.68
C ALA A 140 -35.72 -13.71 -4.29
N GLY A 141 -36.35 -13.35 -5.40
CA GLY A 141 -37.10 -14.27 -6.27
C GLY A 141 -36.22 -14.77 -7.40
#